data_AF-F7PTW3-F1
#
_entry.id   AF-F7PTW3-F1
#
_cell.length_a   1.000
_cell.length_b   1.000
_cell.length_c   1.000
_cell.angle_alpha   90.00
_cell.angle_beta   90.00
_cell.angle_gamma   90.00
#
_symmetry.space_group_name_H-M   'P 1'
#
loop_
_entity.id
_entity.type
_entity.pdbx_description
1 polymer ?
#
loop_
_entity_poly.entity_id
_entity_poly.type
_entity_poly.pdbx_seq_one_letter_code
_entity_poly.pdbx_strand_id
1 'polypeptide(L)' 'MATYKQIRIYVKEQYDLTNKDYWIADMKEQCRLNPSKAPNCYDDNVRTNLCPERHKDKILKAFINLGMVRQ' A
#
# COMPACT_ATOMS: atom_id res chain seq x y z
N MET A 1 0.06 5.43 12.08
CA MET A 1 -0.35 4.76 10.84
C MET A 1 0.63 3.64 10.54
N ALA A 2 0.20 2.45 10.11
CA ALA A 2 1.12 1.34 9.91
C ALA A 2 2.18 1.68 8.85
N THR A 3 3.40 1.26 9.13
CA THR A 3 4.56 1.55 8.28
C THR A 3 4.55 0.69 7.03
N TYR A 4 5.22 1.14 5.97
CA TYR A 4 5.40 0.33 4.75
C TYR A 4 6.03 -1.03 5.07
N LYS A 5 6.96 -1.08 6.02
CA LYS A 5 7.58 -2.32 6.48
C LYS A 5 6.57 -3.30 7.08
N GLN A 6 5.67 -2.83 7.96
CA GLN A 6 4.62 -3.68 8.55
C GLN A 6 3.66 -4.23 7.49
N ILE A 7 3.26 -3.39 6.53
CA ILE A 7 2.38 -3.80 5.44
C ILE A 7 3.08 -4.84 4.55
N ARG A 8 4.38 -4.66 4.25
CA ARG A 8 5.15 -5.64 3.49
C ARG A 8 5.26 -6.98 4.19
N ILE A 9 5.56 -6.97 5.48
CA ILE A 9 5.68 -8.19 6.29
C ILE A 9 4.35 -8.93 6.28
N TYR A 10 3.24 -8.25 6.59
CA TYR A 10 1.92 -8.87 6.63
C TYR A 10 1.52 -9.50 5.29
N VAL A 11 1.68 -8.77 4.19
CA VAL A 11 1.32 -9.27 2.86
C VAL A 11 2.20 -10.45 2.43
N LYS A 12 3.48 -10.44 2.82
CA LYS A 12 4.38 -11.57 2.59
C LYS A 12 3.97 -12.79 3.41
N GLU A 13 3.70 -12.63 4.71
CA GLU A 13 3.33 -13.74 5.58
C GLU A 13 1.97 -14.36 5.22
N GLN A 14 0.99 -13.55 4.80
CA GLN A 14 -0.36 -14.04 4.49
C GLN A 14 -0.54 -14.54 3.06
N TYR A 15 0.19 -13.98 2.09
CA TYR A 15 -0.04 -14.24 0.66
C TYR A 15 1.20 -14.65 -0.12
N ASP A 16 2.33 -14.87 0.56
CA ASP A 16 3.66 -15.11 -0.02
C ASP A 16 4.02 -14.11 -1.14
N LEU A 17 3.55 -12.86 -0.98
CA LEU A 17 3.66 -11.83 -1.99
C LEU A 17 4.63 -10.75 -1.53
N THR A 18 5.67 -10.51 -2.32
CA THR A 18 6.53 -9.34 -2.14
C THR A 18 5.91 -8.12 -2.83
N ASN A 19 5.17 -7.32 -2.07
CA ASN A 19 4.65 -6.04 -2.52
C ASN A 19 5.76 -4.96 -2.51
N LYS A 20 5.66 -4.05 -3.49
CA LYS A 20 6.56 -2.90 -3.61
C LYS A 20 5.92 -1.67 -2.96
N ASP A 21 6.74 -0.73 -2.48
CA ASP A 21 6.22 0.46 -1.78
C ASP A 21 5.27 1.29 -2.63
N TYR A 22 5.53 1.39 -3.93
CA TYR A 22 4.67 2.15 -4.84
C TYR A 22 3.25 1.55 -4.94
N TRP A 23 3.08 0.23 -4.80
CA TRP A 23 1.76 -0.41 -4.73
C TRP A 23 1.03 -0.09 -3.43
N ILE A 24 1.75 -0.14 -2.30
CA ILE A 24 1.19 0.20 -0.99
C ILE A 24 0.75 1.66 -0.96
N ALA A 25 1.59 2.53 -1.51
CA ALA A 25 1.33 3.95 -1.54
C ALA A 25 0.15 4.28 -2.50
N ASP A 26 0.00 3.55 -3.62
CA ASP A 26 -1.13 3.68 -4.55
C ASP A 26 -2.44 3.25 -3.88
N MET A 27 -2.41 2.11 -3.19
CA MET A 27 -3.55 1.63 -2.42
C MET A 27 -3.93 2.57 -1.27
N LYS A 28 -2.95 3.20 -0.60
CA LYS A 28 -3.22 4.22 0.43
C LYS A 28 -4.02 5.37 -0.16
N GLU A 29 -3.62 5.89 -1.31
CA GLU A 29 -4.33 6.95 -2.03
C GLU A 29 -5.76 6.53 -2.40
N GLN A 30 -5.93 5.33 -2.97
CA GLN A 30 -7.25 4.76 -3.29
C GLN A 30 -8.15 4.62 -2.04
N CYS A 31 -7.55 4.34 -0.87
CA CYS A 31 -8.25 4.26 0.41
C CYS A 31 -8.37 5.63 1.11
N ARG A 32 -8.06 6.74 0.44
CA ARG A 32 -8.04 8.11 1.01
C ARG A 32 -7.12 8.26 2.25
N LEU A 33 -6.12 7.39 2.35
CA LEU A 33 -5.06 7.48 3.35
C LEU A 33 -3.90 8.30 2.80
N ASN A 34 -3.33 9.18 3.60
CA ASN A 34 -2.17 9.98 3.19
C ASN A 34 -0.93 9.08 3.08
N PRO A 35 -0.41 8.80 1.87
CA PRO A 35 0.83 8.07 1.72
C PRO A 35 2.00 8.97 2.16
N SER A 36 2.96 8.40 2.88
CA SER A 36 4.21 9.13 3.13
C SER A 36 4.91 9.32 1.79
N LYS A 37 5.22 10.57 1.44
CA LYS A 37 6.01 10.89 0.23
C LYS A 37 7.40 10.29 0.37
N ALA A 38 7.85 9.61 -0.68
CA ALA A 38 9.26 9.27 -0.80
C ALA A 38 10.04 10.57 -1.08
N PRO A 39 11.24 10.74 -0.51
CA PRO A 39 12.06 11.94 -0.71
C PRO A 39 12.45 12.17 -2.18
N ASN A 40 12.41 11.13 -3.01
CA ASN A 40 12.71 11.19 -4.45
C ASN A 40 11.43 11.26 -5.33
N CYS A 41 10.26 11.50 -4.73
CA CYS A 41 9.02 11.69 -5.50
C CYS A 41 8.94 13.14 -5.97
N TYR A 42 9.42 13.42 -7.18
CA TYR A 42 9.46 14.76 -7.77
C TYR A 42 8.10 15.22 -8.33
N ASP A 43 7.19 14.30 -8.58
CA ASP A 43 5.90 14.56 -9.23
C ASP A 43 4.74 14.09 -8.34
N ASP A 44 3.90 15.04 -7.91
CA ASP A 44 2.78 14.81 -6.98
C ASP A 44 1.54 14.21 -7.65
N ASN A 45 1.44 14.29 -8.98
CA ASN A 45 0.18 14.06 -9.70
C ASN A 45 0.16 12.83 -10.61
N VAL A 46 1.30 12.17 -10.86
CA VAL A 46 1.36 11.06 -11.81
C VAL A 46 2.00 9.84 -11.18
N ARG A 47 1.17 9.02 -10.52
CA ARG A 47 1.59 7.65 -10.19
C ARG A 47 1.65 6.80 -11.45
N THR A 48 2.85 6.67 -11.99
CA THR A 48 3.11 5.88 -13.20
C THR A 48 2.94 4.37 -12.96
N ASN A 49 3.10 3.91 -11.72
CA ASN A 49 3.08 2.48 -11.37
C ASN A 49 1.94 2.15 -10.40
N LEU A 50 0.76 1.87 -10.95
CA LEU A 50 -0.41 1.44 -10.18
C LEU A 50 -0.24 0.00 -9.65
N CYS A 51 -0.96 -0.31 -8.57
CA CYS A 51 -1.07 -1.66 -8.07
C CYS A 51 -1.97 -2.49 -9.01
N PRO A 52 -1.50 -3.65 -9.51
CA PRO A 52 -2.33 -4.52 -10.33
C PRO A 52 -3.53 -5.06 -9.52
N GLU A 53 -4.70 -5.15 -10.15
CA GLU A 53 -5.98 -5.46 -9.46
C GLU A 53 -5.92 -6.71 -8.59
N ARG A 54 -5.27 -7.78 -9.08
CA ARG A 54 -5.05 -9.05 -8.35
C ARG A 54 -4.28 -8.92 -7.03
N HIS A 55 -3.62 -7.80 -6.78
CA HIS A 55 -2.86 -7.53 -5.56
C HIS A 55 -3.51 -6.46 -4.67
N LYS A 56 -4.47 -5.69 -5.22
CA LYS A 56 -5.19 -4.66 -4.47
C LYS A 56 -5.92 -5.24 -3.26
N ASP A 57 -6.66 -6.33 -3.44
CA ASP A 57 -7.40 -6.99 -2.35
C ASP A 57 -6.48 -7.46 -1.20
N LYS A 58 -5.30 -8.00 -1.54
CA LYS A 58 -4.31 -8.46 -0.56
C LYS A 58 -3.77 -7.30 0.29
N ILE A 59 -3.47 -6.16 -0.36
CA ILE A 59 -3.00 -4.96 0.34
C ILE A 59 -4.13 -4.33 1.15
N LEU A 60 -5.36 -4.32 0.63
CA LEU A 60 -6.52 -3.81 1.35
C LEU A 60 -6.80 -4.61 2.64
N LYS A 61 -6.73 -5.95 2.58
CA LYS A 61 -6.82 -6.80 3.77
C LYS A 61 -5.74 -6.49 4.78
N ALA A 62 -4.52 -6.19 4.32
CA ALA A 62 -3.46 -5.72 5.22
C ALA A 62 -3.83 -4.41 5.90
N PHE A 63 -4.43 -3.45 5.19
CA PHE A 63 -4.86 -2.19 5.77
C PHE A 63 -5.96 -2.36 6.80
N ILE A 64 -6.93 -3.24 6.53
CA ILE A 64 -8.01 -3.57 7.48
C ILE A 64 -7.41 -4.21 8.73
N ASN A 65 -6.55 -5.22 8.56
CA ASN A 65 -5.96 -5.94 9.69
C ASN A 65 -5.00 -5.08 10.53
N LEU A 66 -4.33 -4.12 9.90
CA LEU A 66 -3.47 -3.13 10.57
C LEU A 66 -4.26 -1.93 11.11
N GLY A 67 -5.60 -1.95 11.05
CA GLY A 67 -6.48 -0.91 11.57
C GLY A 67 -6.37 0.43 10.85
N MET A 68 -5.88 0.44 9.61
CA MET A 68 -5.73 1.64 8.79
C MET A 68 -7.02 2.04 8.08
N VAL A 69 -7.85 1.05 7.74
CA VAL A 69 -9.18 1.25 7.13
C VAL A 69 -10.17 0.46 7.97
N ARG A 70 -11.31 1.06 8.31
CA ARG A 70 -12.46 0.34 8.87
C ARG A 70 -13.45 0.10 7.74
N GLN A 71 -13.86 -1.15 7.58
CA GLN A 71 -14.90 -1.55 6.63
C GLN A 71 -16.27 -1.13 7.16
#